data_AF-A0AAE1YPX6-F1
#
_entry.id   AF-A0AAE1YPX6-F1
#
_cell.length_a   1.000
_cell.length_b   1.000
_cell.length_c   1.000
_cell.angle_alpha   90.00
_cell.angle_beta   90.00
_cell.angle_gamma   90.00
#
_symmetry.space_group_name_H-M   'P 1'
#
loop_
_entity.id
_entity.type
_entity.pdbx_description
1 polymer ?
#
loop_
_entity_poly.entity_id
_entity_poly.type
_entity_poly.pdbx_seq_one_letter_code
_entity_poly.pdbx_strand_id
1 'polypeptide(L)'
;MRHFQLGVLIGLLWRLMIVLAHLPPLIGQSLLRVVCSFGEDYENLQRRRPEIDQVCVHYGANVDSMKHILLECPFTKIVWALSNIPWHVLEAWSGDTLEWISSVFHKLSKEDQARFLTLCWALWQQRNQALMEGKLVEPLKVVERAIAFLSSYQDAPIR
;
A
#
# COMPACT_ATOMS: atom_id res chain seq x y z
N MET A 1 6.97 2.96 -29.46
CA MET A 1 7.80 3.31 -28.27
C MET A 1 7.30 2.53 -27.04
N ARG A 2 7.46 1.19 -27.02
CA ARG A 2 6.91 0.29 -25.97
C ARG A 2 8.00 -0.42 -25.13
N HIS A 3 9.27 -0.10 -25.34
CA HIS A 3 10.40 -0.84 -24.74
C HIS A 3 10.99 -0.22 -23.47
N PHE A 4 10.55 0.97 -23.04
CA PHE A 4 11.18 1.68 -21.93
C PHE A 4 10.63 1.29 -20.53
N GLN A 5 9.46 0.65 -20.45
CA GLN A 5 8.82 0.33 -19.15
C GLN A 5 9.10 -1.08 -18.60
N LEU A 6 9.51 -2.05 -19.43
CA LEU A 6 9.85 -3.40 -18.95
C LEU A 6 11.15 -3.44 -18.13
N GLY A 7 12.14 -2.62 -18.48
CA GLY A 7 13.44 -2.59 -17.79
C GLY A 7 13.34 -2.00 -16.37
N VAL A 8 12.43 -1.04 -16.17
CA VAL A 8 12.13 -0.46 -14.86
C VAL A 8 11.43 -1.50 -13.99
N LEU A 9 10.38 -2.17 -14.49
CA LEU A 9 9.70 -3.28 -13.79
C LEU A 9 10.64 -4.43 -13.40
N ILE A 10 11.58 -4.83 -14.26
CA ILE A 10 12.55 -5.90 -13.97
C ILE A 10 13.59 -5.47 -12.92
N GLY A 11 14.07 -4.22 -12.98
CA GLY A 11 14.97 -3.65 -11.97
C GLY A 11 14.28 -3.38 -10.61
N LEU A 12 12.98 -3.03 -10.65
CA LEU A 12 12.10 -2.82 -9.49
C LEU A 12 11.78 -4.13 -8.78
N LEU A 13 11.48 -5.19 -9.53
CA LEU A 13 11.30 -6.54 -8.99
C LEU A 13 12.58 -7.03 -8.30
N TRP A 14 13.75 -6.74 -8.84
CA TRP A 14 15.02 -7.14 -8.22
C TRP A 14 15.26 -6.47 -6.85
N ARG A 15 14.98 -5.16 -6.73
CA ARG A 15 15.18 -4.41 -5.48
C ARG A 15 14.16 -4.79 -4.41
N LEU A 16 12.91 -5.05 -4.80
CA LEU A 16 11.85 -5.51 -3.90
C LEU A 16 12.02 -6.99 -3.53
N MET A 17 12.53 -7.85 -4.41
CA MET A 17 12.88 -9.23 -4.07
C MET A 17 13.93 -9.30 -2.96
N ILE A 18 14.89 -8.37 -2.91
CA ILE A 18 15.86 -8.30 -1.81
C ILE A 18 15.18 -7.92 -0.49
N VAL A 19 14.25 -6.96 -0.53
CA VAL A 19 13.47 -6.51 0.64
C VAL A 19 12.53 -7.61 1.16
N LEU A 20 11.85 -8.29 0.24
CA LEU A 20 10.91 -9.38 0.53
C LEU A 20 11.60 -10.69 0.92
N ALA A 21 12.86 -10.90 0.52
CA ALA A 21 13.68 -12.06 0.94
C ALA A 21 13.97 -12.09 2.44
N HIS A 22 13.83 -10.95 3.14
CA HIS A 22 13.96 -10.87 4.60
C HIS A 22 12.65 -11.15 5.35
N LEU A 23 11.54 -11.31 4.64
CA LEU A 23 10.24 -11.67 5.20
C LEU A 23 9.96 -13.16 4.96
N PRO A 24 9.15 -13.82 5.82
CA PRO A 24 8.71 -15.18 5.56
C PRO A 24 8.12 -15.33 4.14
N PRO A 25 8.43 -16.39 3.40
CA PRO A 25 8.14 -16.51 1.96
C PRO A 25 6.66 -16.36 1.59
N LEU A 26 5.74 -16.70 2.50
CA LEU A 26 4.29 -16.52 2.34
C LEU A 26 3.84 -15.06 2.41
N ILE A 27 4.49 -14.27 3.26
CA ILE A 27 4.28 -12.82 3.38
C ILE A 27 4.91 -12.13 2.17
N GLY A 28 6.10 -12.58 1.76
CA GLY A 28 6.81 -12.09 0.57
C GLY A 28 5.99 -12.21 -0.71
N GLN A 29 5.35 -13.36 -0.98
CA GLN A 29 4.53 -13.56 -2.19
C GLN A 29 3.22 -12.77 -2.18
N SER A 30 2.58 -12.65 -1.02
CA SER A 30 1.33 -11.90 -0.87
C SER A 30 1.60 -10.40 -1.00
N LEU A 31 2.66 -9.89 -0.36
CA LEU A 31 3.10 -8.50 -0.49
C LEU A 31 3.65 -8.18 -1.87
N LEU A 32 4.27 -9.13 -2.57
CA LEU A 32 4.63 -8.95 -3.98
C LEU A 32 3.39 -8.73 -4.85
N ARG A 33 2.30 -9.48 -4.61
CA ARG A 33 1.01 -9.22 -5.27
C ARG A 33 0.43 -7.86 -4.91
N VAL A 34 0.59 -7.40 -3.66
CA VAL A 34 0.22 -6.04 -3.24
C VAL A 34 1.02 -4.99 -4.02
N VAL A 35 2.33 -5.16 -4.15
CA VAL A 35 3.17 -4.21 -4.89
C VAL A 35 2.84 -4.22 -6.38
N CYS A 36 2.60 -5.39 -6.97
CA CYS A 36 2.15 -5.51 -8.36
C CYS A 36 0.75 -4.90 -8.56
N SER A 37 -0.18 -5.05 -7.61
CA SER A 37 -1.54 -4.50 -7.73
C SER A 37 -1.56 -2.97 -7.68
N PHE A 38 -0.63 -2.34 -6.95
CA PHE A 38 -0.46 -0.88 -7.01
C PHE A 38 -0.13 -0.38 -8.43
N GLY A 39 0.69 -1.12 -9.19
CA GLY A 39 1.10 -0.74 -10.54
C GLY A 39 0.08 -1.10 -11.62
N GLU A 40 -0.46 -2.33 -11.58
CA GLU A 40 -1.38 -2.83 -12.60
C GLU A 40 -2.74 -2.13 -12.56
N ASP A 41 -3.27 -1.84 -11.37
CA ASP A 41 -4.61 -1.27 -11.25
C ASP A 41 -4.63 0.25 -11.40
N TYR A 42 -3.57 0.98 -11.05
CA TYR A 42 -3.54 2.43 -11.29
C TYR A 42 -3.61 2.75 -12.79
N GLU A 43 -2.80 2.06 -13.61
CA GLU A 43 -2.85 2.22 -15.06
C GLU A 43 -4.15 1.67 -15.68
N ASN A 44 -4.68 0.55 -15.16
CA ASN A 44 -5.93 -0.02 -15.65
C ASN A 44 -7.16 0.80 -15.26
N LEU A 45 -7.19 1.41 -14.06
CA LEU A 45 -8.26 2.30 -13.61
C LEU A 45 -8.28 3.59 -14.44
N GLN A 46 -7.11 4.21 -14.66
CA GLN A 46 -6.99 5.37 -15.54
C GLN A 46 -7.45 5.06 -16.98
N ARG A 47 -7.13 3.87 -17.51
CA ARG A 47 -7.61 3.43 -18.84
C ARG A 47 -9.11 3.14 -18.88
N ARG A 48 -9.67 2.51 -17.85
CA ARG A 48 -11.05 2.00 -17.87
C ARG A 48 -12.09 3.05 -17.50
N ARG A 49 -11.73 4.06 -16.72
CA ARG A 49 -12.64 5.15 -16.36
C ARG A 49 -11.87 6.49 -16.29
N PRO A 50 -11.63 7.15 -17.43
CA PRO A 50 -11.00 8.47 -17.47
C PRO A 50 -11.81 9.55 -16.71
N GLU A 51 -13.08 9.26 -16.41
CA GLU A 51 -14.02 10.11 -15.68
C GLU A 51 -14.24 9.69 -14.20
N ILE A 52 -13.53 8.69 -13.65
CA ILE A 52 -13.54 8.53 -12.18
C ILE A 52 -13.04 9.86 -11.64
N ASP A 53 -13.92 10.54 -10.89
CA ASP A 53 -13.61 11.77 -10.20
C ASP A 53 -12.20 11.64 -9.68
N GLN A 54 -11.33 12.54 -10.10
CA GLN A 54 -9.97 12.61 -9.59
C GLN A 54 -9.98 12.92 -8.10
N VAL A 55 -11.10 12.86 -7.41
CA VAL A 55 -11.34 13.37 -6.08
C VAL A 55 -11.46 12.20 -5.13
N CYS A 56 -10.73 12.27 -4.02
CA CYS A 56 -10.75 11.26 -2.98
C CYS A 56 -12.16 10.88 -2.53
N VAL A 57 -12.52 9.60 -2.60
CA VAL A 57 -13.81 9.07 -2.15
C VAL A 57 -14.08 9.23 -0.66
N HIS A 58 -13.05 9.46 0.15
CA HIS A 58 -13.17 9.63 1.59
C HIS A 58 -13.40 11.08 2.01
N TYR A 59 -12.90 12.06 1.24
CA TYR A 59 -12.86 13.46 1.67
C TYR A 59 -13.29 14.48 0.61
N GLY A 60 -13.49 14.07 -0.64
CA GLY A 60 -14.13 14.91 -1.67
C GLY A 60 -13.34 16.14 -2.10
N ALA A 61 -12.03 16.25 -1.80
CA ALA A 61 -11.28 17.49 -2.00
C ALA A 61 -9.99 17.37 -2.82
N ASN A 62 -9.26 16.24 -2.73
CA ASN A 62 -7.89 16.13 -3.28
C ASN A 62 -7.77 15.10 -4.38
N VAL A 63 -6.75 15.30 -5.24
CA VAL A 63 -6.42 14.38 -6.33
C VAL A 63 -6.16 12.97 -5.79
N ASP A 64 -6.93 11.98 -6.23
CA ASP A 64 -6.84 10.57 -5.85
C ASP A 64 -5.57 9.93 -6.45
N SER A 65 -4.44 10.21 -5.81
CA SER A 65 -3.11 9.70 -6.15
C SER A 65 -2.62 8.70 -5.09
N MET A 66 -1.61 7.90 -5.40
CA MET A 66 -1.01 6.99 -4.40
C MET A 66 -0.48 7.72 -3.18
N LYS A 67 0.15 8.89 -3.38
CA LYS A 67 0.58 9.76 -2.28
C LYS A 67 -0.59 10.20 -1.41
N HIS A 68 -1.70 10.56 -2.04
CA HIS A 68 -2.90 10.93 -1.32
C HIS A 68 -3.46 9.77 -0.51
N ILE A 69 -3.66 8.61 -1.15
CA ILE A 69 -4.23 7.41 -0.54
C ILE A 69 -3.36 6.87 0.60
N LEU A 70 -2.04 6.93 0.46
CA LEU A 70 -1.10 6.32 1.41
C LEU A 70 -0.58 7.28 2.47
N LEU A 71 -0.67 8.60 2.29
CA LEU A 71 -0.09 9.55 3.25
C LEU A 71 -0.94 10.81 3.52
N GLU A 72 -1.43 11.49 2.48
CA GLU A 72 -1.99 12.85 2.66
C GLU A 72 -3.47 12.86 3.08
N CYS A 73 -4.24 11.83 2.71
CA CYS A 73 -5.66 11.75 3.00
C CYS A 73 -5.92 11.82 4.52
N PRO A 74 -6.85 12.66 5.01
CA PRO A 74 -7.12 12.73 6.44
C PRO A 74 -7.62 11.39 7.00
N PHE A 75 -8.35 10.61 6.22
CA PHE A 75 -8.70 9.23 6.57
C PHE A 75 -7.45 8.39 6.84
N THR A 76 -6.48 8.44 5.93
CA THR A 76 -5.22 7.71 6.02
C THR A 76 -4.37 8.17 7.20
N LYS A 77 -4.34 9.47 7.50
CA LYS A 77 -3.65 10.00 8.69
C LYS A 77 -4.22 9.42 9.98
N ILE A 78 -5.54 9.24 10.07
CA ILE A 78 -6.17 8.59 11.23
C ILE A 78 -5.77 7.10 11.28
N VAL A 79 -5.76 6.39 10.15
CA VAL A 79 -5.28 4.99 10.10
C VAL A 79 -3.84 4.88 10.62
N TRP A 80 -2.95 5.78 10.21
CA TRP A 80 -1.57 5.82 10.71
C TRP A 80 -1.47 6.15 12.20
N ALA A 81 -2.27 7.10 12.68
CA ALA A 81 -2.31 7.42 14.11
C ALA A 81 -2.77 6.23 14.97
N LEU A 82 -3.65 5.37 14.43
CA LEU A 82 -4.16 4.17 15.10
C LEU A 82 -3.26 2.94 14.95
N SER A 83 -2.24 2.97 14.08
CA SER A 83 -1.45 1.79 13.74
C SER A 83 -0.15 1.61 14.52
N ASN A 84 0.18 2.56 15.40
CA ASN A 84 1.41 2.59 16.18
C ASN A 84 2.70 2.68 15.33
N ILE A 85 2.59 3.02 14.03
CA ILE A 85 3.75 3.36 13.18
C ILE A 85 4.11 4.84 13.40
N PRO A 86 5.37 5.18 13.76
CA PRO A 86 5.72 6.55 14.05
C PRO A 86 5.58 7.48 12.82
N TRP A 87 4.82 8.56 12.96
CA TRP A 87 4.52 9.48 11.86
C TRP A 87 5.75 10.09 11.19
N HIS A 88 6.79 10.42 11.96
CA HIS A 88 8.04 11.00 11.45
C HIS A 88 8.78 10.09 10.44
N VAL A 89 8.50 8.78 10.46
CA VAL A 89 9.05 7.83 9.49
C VAL A 89 8.30 7.94 8.15
N LEU A 90 6.99 8.21 8.21
CA LEU A 90 6.06 8.21 7.08
C LEU A 90 6.05 9.54 6.31
N GLU A 91 6.13 10.67 7.02
CA GLU A 91 5.83 11.99 6.46
C GLU A 91 6.81 12.47 5.39
N ALA A 92 8.02 11.90 5.36
CA ALA A 92 9.04 12.21 4.36
C ALA A 92 8.77 11.45 3.04
N TRP A 93 7.82 11.94 2.25
CA TRP A 93 7.58 11.43 0.90
C TRP A 93 8.72 11.82 -0.05
N SER A 94 9.54 10.83 -0.45
CA SER A 94 10.65 11.01 -1.37
C SER A 94 10.36 10.31 -2.70
N GLY A 95 10.46 11.04 -3.81
CA GLY A 95 10.40 10.47 -5.14
C GLY A 95 9.07 9.79 -5.47
N ASP A 96 9.13 8.63 -6.13
CA ASP A 96 7.93 7.85 -6.45
C ASP A 96 7.40 7.02 -5.26
N THR A 97 6.23 6.41 -5.41
CA THR A 97 5.60 5.59 -4.36
C THR A 97 6.49 4.46 -3.86
N LEU A 98 7.29 3.85 -4.73
CA LEU A 98 8.15 2.71 -4.37
C LEU A 98 9.41 3.19 -3.64
N GLU A 99 9.98 4.31 -4.08
CA GLU A 99 11.09 4.96 -3.38
C GLU A 99 10.68 5.36 -1.96
N TRP A 100 9.47 5.91 -1.78
CA TRP A 100 8.91 6.17 -0.46
C TRP A 100 8.69 4.90 0.36
N ILE A 101 8.04 3.87 -0.19
CA ILE A 101 7.81 2.58 0.51
C ILE A 101 9.14 1.97 0.97
N SER A 102 10.15 1.96 0.10
CA SER A 102 11.48 1.42 0.42
C SER A 102 12.18 2.23 1.52
N SER A 103 12.12 3.56 1.43
CA SER A 103 12.68 4.48 2.43
C SER A 103 12.06 4.28 3.81
N VAL A 104 10.73 4.15 3.88
CA VAL A 104 10.01 3.87 5.13
C VAL A 104 10.38 2.48 5.66
N PHE A 105 10.33 1.46 4.81
CA PHE A 105 10.59 0.06 5.19
C PHE A 105 11.95 -0.09 5.88
N HIS A 106 13.00 0.52 5.35
CA HIS A 106 14.36 0.42 5.91
C HIS A 106 14.55 1.16 7.23
N LYS A 107 13.64 2.07 7.60
CA LYS A 107 13.67 2.79 8.88
C LYS A 107 12.89 2.07 9.98
N LEU A 108 12.09 1.07 9.64
CA LEU A 108 11.22 0.35 10.57
C LEU A 108 11.87 -0.90 11.14
N SER A 109 11.40 -1.31 12.33
CA SER A 109 11.73 -2.62 12.91
C SER A 109 11.20 -3.76 12.04
N LYS A 110 11.72 -4.98 12.18
CA LYS A 110 11.20 -6.14 11.43
C LYS A 110 9.71 -6.41 11.66
N GLU A 111 9.24 -6.17 12.88
CA GLU A 111 7.82 -6.29 13.23
C GLU A 111 6.99 -5.23 12.52
N ASP A 112 7.46 -3.98 12.54
CA ASP A 112 6.76 -2.85 11.94
C ASP A 112 6.81 -2.86 10.41
N GLN A 113 7.82 -3.48 9.80
CA GLN A 113 7.92 -3.66 8.35
C GLN A 113 6.72 -4.42 7.79
N ALA A 114 6.35 -5.54 8.40
CA ALA A 114 5.18 -6.31 7.99
C ALA A 114 3.90 -5.52 8.21
N ARG A 115 3.77 -4.88 9.38
CA ARG A 115 2.66 -3.99 9.75
C ARG A 115 2.45 -2.87 8.73
N PHE A 116 3.52 -2.16 8.40
CA PHE A 116 3.52 -1.05 7.44
C PHE A 116 3.05 -1.50 6.06
N LEU A 117 3.64 -2.57 5.51
CA LEU A 117 3.28 -3.06 4.18
C LEU A 117 1.82 -3.54 4.11
N THR A 118 1.34 -4.22 5.14
CA THR A 118 -0.06 -4.67 5.21
C THR A 118 -1.03 -3.49 5.37
N LEU A 119 -0.65 -2.42 6.08
CA LEU A 119 -1.49 -1.22 6.17
C LEU A 119 -1.56 -0.47 4.85
N CYS A 120 -0.45 -0.33 4.12
CA CYS A 120 -0.46 0.23 2.76
C CYS A 120 -1.43 -0.53 1.85
N TRP A 121 -1.40 -1.87 1.90
CA TRP A 121 -2.37 -2.71 1.20
C TRP A 121 -3.81 -2.48 1.64
N ALA A 122 -4.06 -2.45 2.96
CA ALA A 122 -5.40 -2.31 3.50
C ALA A 122 -6.04 -0.95 3.15
N LEU A 123 -5.24 0.13 3.15
CA LEU A 123 -5.65 1.46 2.71
C LEU A 123 -6.04 1.45 1.22
N TRP A 124 -5.21 0.86 0.38
CA TRP A 124 -5.49 0.73 -1.05
C TRP A 124 -6.73 -0.12 -1.34
N GLN A 125 -6.87 -1.25 -0.65
CA GLN A 125 -8.06 -2.10 -0.75
C GLN A 125 -9.32 -1.36 -0.30
N GLN A 126 -9.23 -0.59 0.78
CA GLN A 126 -10.36 0.20 1.25
C GLN A 126 -10.79 1.24 0.22
N ARG A 127 -9.83 1.93 -0.41
CA ARG A 127 -10.11 2.86 -1.51
C ARG A 127 -10.78 2.16 -2.69
N ASN A 128 -10.31 0.98 -3.08
CA ASN A 128 -10.92 0.22 -4.18
C ASN A 128 -12.34 -0.27 -3.84
N GLN A 129 -12.56 -0.77 -2.61
CA GLN A 129 -13.88 -1.15 -2.14
C GLN A 129 -14.84 0.04 -2.11
N ALA A 130 -14.37 1.21 -1.68
CA ALA A 130 -15.16 2.43 -1.70
C ALA A 130 -15.56 2.84 -3.13
N LEU A 131 -14.65 2.73 -4.11
CA LEU A 131 -14.95 3.04 -5.51
C LEU A 131 -15.87 2.02 -6.20
N MET A 132 -15.72 0.74 -5.88
CA MET A 132 -16.48 -0.33 -6.53
C MET A 132 -17.85 -0.55 -5.91
N GLU A 133 -17.93 -0.48 -4.57
CA GLU A 133 -19.11 -0.88 -3.79
C GLU A 133 -19.73 0.29 -3.03
N GLY A 134 -19.12 1.48 -3.04
CA GLY A 134 -19.59 2.63 -2.26
C GLY A 134 -19.41 2.46 -0.75
N LYS A 135 -18.65 1.45 -0.31
CA LYS A 135 -18.52 1.10 1.11
C LYS A 135 -17.37 1.86 1.77
N LEU A 136 -17.74 2.84 2.60
CA LEU A 136 -16.83 3.51 3.51
C LEU A 136 -16.83 2.77 4.85
N VAL A 137 -15.64 2.52 5.41
CA VAL A 137 -15.47 1.94 6.74
C VAL A 137 -14.72 2.91 7.63
N GLU A 138 -14.82 2.72 8.95
CA GLU A 138 -14.06 3.50 9.91
C GLU A 138 -12.55 3.20 9.83
N PRO A 139 -11.67 4.18 10.06
CA PRO A 139 -10.21 3.97 10.04
C PRO A 139 -9.75 2.80 10.90
N LEU A 140 -10.34 2.61 12.08
CA LEU A 140 -10.00 1.51 12.99
C LEU A 140 -10.25 0.14 12.35
N LYS A 141 -11.31 -0.01 11.54
CA LYS A 141 -11.62 -1.27 10.83
C LYS A 141 -10.56 -1.62 9.78
N VAL A 142 -9.87 -0.63 9.22
CA VAL A 142 -8.73 -0.86 8.31
C VAL A 142 -7.54 -1.41 9.09
N VAL A 143 -7.26 -0.83 10.27
CA VAL A 143 -6.17 -1.29 11.15
C VAL A 143 -6.46 -2.70 11.66
N GLU A 144 -7.66 -2.97 12.19
CA GLU A 144 -8.07 -4.30 12.65
C GLU A 144 -7.92 -5.35 11.56
N ARG A 145 -8.33 -5.03 10.32
CA ARG A 145 -8.20 -5.94 9.17
C ARG A 145 -6.73 -6.23 8.84
N ALA A 146 -5.88 -5.21 8.87
CA ALA A 146 -4.45 -5.37 8.63
C ALA A 146 -3.79 -6.25 9.71
N ILE A 147 -4.13 -6.04 10.98
CA ILE A 147 -3.61 -6.83 12.10
C ILE A 147 -4.11 -8.28 12.01
N ALA A 148 -5.41 -8.49 11.80
CA ALA A 148 -5.99 -9.83 11.67
C ALA A 148 -5.36 -10.60 10.50
N PHE A 149 -5.10 -9.92 9.37
CA PHE A 149 -4.36 -10.49 8.27
C PHE A 149 -2.97 -10.92 8.72
N LEU A 150 -2.18 -10.07 9.39
CA LEU A 150 -0.84 -10.45 9.86
C LEU A 150 -0.85 -11.61 10.85
N SER A 151 -1.78 -11.62 11.82
CA SER A 151 -1.91 -12.72 12.80
C SER A 151 -2.23 -14.05 12.12
N SER A 152 -3.15 -14.07 11.16
CA SER A 152 -3.50 -15.30 10.43
C SER A 152 -2.32 -15.93 9.66
N TYR A 153 -1.29 -15.13 9.35
CA TYR A 153 -0.07 -15.61 8.68
C TYR A 153 1.02 -16.05 9.66
N GLN A 154 1.03 -15.51 10.89
CA GLN A 154 1.92 -15.99 11.96
C GLN A 154 1.47 -17.36 12.48
N ASP A 155 0.16 -17.60 12.50
CA ASP A 155 -0.45 -18.86 12.93
C ASP A 155 -0.58 -19.90 11.79
N ALA A 156 -0.22 -19.54 10.55
CA ALA A 156 -0.29 -20.45 9.42
C ALA A 156 0.81 -21.53 9.54
N PRO A 157 0.46 -22.83 9.51
CA PRO A 157 1.45 -23.89 9.58
C PRO A 157 2.40 -23.81 8.39
N ILE A 158 3.70 -23.83 8.68
CA ILE A 158 4.77 -23.91 7.67
C ILE A 158 4.52 -25.19 6.87
N ARG A 159 4.17 -25.04 5.59
CA ARG A 159 4.01 -26.15 4.63
C ARG A 159 5.33 -26.45 3.94
#